data_AF-A0A529P437-F1
#
_entry.id   AF-A0A529P437-F1
#
_cell.length_a   1.000
_cell.length_b   1.000
_cell.length_c   1.000
_cell.angle_alpha   90.00
_cell.angle_beta   90.00
_cell.angle_gamma   90.00
#
_symmetry.space_group_name_H-M   'P 1'
#
loop_
_entity.id
_entity.type
_entity.pdbx_description
1 polymer ?
#
loop_
_entity_poly.entity_id
_entity_poly.type
_entity_poly.pdbx_seq_one_letter_code
_entity_poly.pdbx_strand_id
1 'polypeptide(L)'
;MAMIPPIDYATASQEIRAEHDRELSLRGRMTNMKRILLNSPAAHRIYAEWFTLRDLLKPTLDDRAIWLLSMAISETMRAEVPVTFFRRALMD
;
A
#
# COMPACT_ATOMS: atom_id res chain seq x y z
N MET A 1 17.27 1.20 2.78
CA MET A 1 16.85 1.84 4.05
C MET A 1 15.85 2.93 3.71
N ALA A 2 14.78 3.14 4.49
CA ALA A 2 13.88 4.27 4.26
C ALA A 2 14.57 5.59 4.67
N MET A 3 14.47 6.62 3.83
CA MET A 3 15.05 7.95 4.11
C MET A 3 14.18 8.78 5.07
N ILE A 4 12.88 8.48 5.11
CA ILE A 4 11.90 9.11 6.00
C ILE A 4 11.52 8.07 7.07
N PRO A 5 11.60 8.39 8.36
CA PRO A 5 11.17 7.48 9.41
C PRO A 5 9.64 7.28 9.37
N PRO A 6 9.15 6.08 9.70
CA PRO A 6 7.72 5.86 9.90
C PRO A 6 7.21 6.71 11.06
N ILE A 7 5.98 7.21 10.98
CA ILE A 7 5.33 7.90 12.12
C ILE A 7 5.26 6.99 13.34
N ASP A 8 5.39 7.57 14.53
CA ASP A 8 5.05 6.92 15.79
C ASP A 8 3.62 7.33 16.20
N TYR A 9 2.73 6.35 16.31
CA TYR A 9 1.32 6.59 16.63
C TYR A 9 1.14 7.29 17.98
N ALA A 10 1.99 7.00 18.97
CA ALA A 10 1.86 7.56 20.32
C ALA A 10 2.12 9.08 20.36
N THR A 11 2.98 9.57 19.47
CA THR A 11 3.41 10.97 19.40
C THR A 11 2.85 11.73 18.21
N ALA A 12 2.14 11.03 17.30
CA ALA A 12 1.55 11.62 16.11
C ALA A 12 0.41 12.61 16.41
N SER A 13 0.22 13.56 15.50
CA SER A 13 -0.92 14.48 15.54
C SER A 13 -2.26 13.74 15.48
N GLN A 14 -3.33 14.38 15.92
CA GLN A 14 -4.68 13.80 15.87
C GLN A 14 -5.09 13.44 14.43
N GLU A 15 -4.74 14.26 13.45
CA GLU A 15 -5.04 13.99 12.03
C GLU A 15 -4.35 12.72 11.53
N ILE A 16 -3.06 12.55 11.85
CA ILE A 16 -2.29 11.35 11.45
C ILE A 16 -2.86 10.10 12.12
N ARG A 17 -3.22 10.17 13.41
CA ARG A 17 -3.84 9.04 14.12
C ARG A 17 -5.20 8.69 13.52
N ALA A 18 -6.03 9.67 13.20
CA ALA A 18 -7.33 9.43 12.57
C ALA A 18 -7.19 8.74 11.20
N GLU A 19 -6.25 9.19 10.36
CA GLU A 19 -5.98 8.54 9.07
C GLU A 19 -5.37 7.14 9.23
N HIS A 20 -4.49 6.95 10.22
CA HIS A 20 -3.95 5.64 10.59
C HIS A 20 -5.05 4.65 10.96
N ASP A 21 -5.98 5.07 11.82
CA ASP A 21 -7.08 4.23 12.30
C ASP A 21 -8.10 3.94 11.19
N ARG A 22 -8.35 4.92 10.31
CA ARG A 22 -9.13 4.73 9.08
C ARG A 22 -8.52 3.66 8.17
N GLU A 23 -7.21 3.67 7.99
CA GLU A 23 -6.53 2.68 7.16
C GLU A 23 -6.58 1.27 7.75
N LEU A 24 -6.43 1.17 9.09
CA LEU A 24 -6.59 -0.11 9.79
C LEU A 24 -8.00 -0.66 9.66
N SER A 25 -9.04 0.18 9.77
CA SER A 25 -10.42 -0.29 9.63
C SER A 25 -10.75 -0.75 8.20
N LEU A 26 -10.18 -0.09 7.18
CA LEU A 26 -10.44 -0.43 5.79
C LEU A 26 -9.65 -1.63 5.28
N ARG A 27 -8.39 -1.80 5.73
CA ARG A 27 -7.43 -2.75 5.13
C ARG A 27 -6.82 -3.74 6.13
N GLY A 28 -7.11 -3.62 7.42
CA GLY A 28 -6.69 -4.56 8.47
C GLY A 28 -5.19 -4.57 8.80
N ARG A 29 -4.34 -3.89 8.00
CA ARG A 29 -2.90 -3.91 8.20
C ARG A 29 -2.24 -2.57 7.86
N MET A 30 -1.49 -2.08 8.86
CA MET A 30 -0.59 -0.94 8.73
C MET A 30 0.82 -1.43 8.41
N THR A 31 1.31 -1.17 7.19
CA THR A 31 2.68 -1.52 6.78
C THR A 31 3.63 -0.37 7.06
N ASN A 32 4.95 -0.63 7.06
CA ASN A 32 5.95 0.42 7.24
C ASN A 32 5.83 1.51 6.17
N MET A 33 5.55 1.15 4.91
CA MET A 33 5.33 2.12 3.83
C MET A 33 4.15 3.06 4.14
N LYS A 34 3.02 2.52 4.62
CA LYS A 34 1.85 3.32 5.00
C LYS A 34 2.19 4.27 6.16
N ARG A 35 2.91 3.79 7.17
CA ARG A 35 3.41 4.64 8.28
C ARG A 35 4.35 5.75 7.82
N ILE A 36 5.15 5.52 6.78
CA ILE A 36 6.01 6.54 6.20
C ILE A 36 5.16 7.57 5.43
N LEU A 37 4.23 7.11 4.59
CA LEU A 37 3.31 7.98 3.84
C LEU A 37 2.47 8.86 4.76
N LEU A 38 2.10 8.35 5.95
CA LEU A 38 1.33 9.08 6.96
C LEU A 38 2.03 10.29 7.56
N ASN A 39 3.31 10.55 7.27
CA ASN A 39 3.88 11.88 7.49
C ASN A 39 3.11 12.96 6.70
N SER A 40 2.33 12.58 5.68
CA SER A 40 1.32 13.39 5.02
C SER A 40 0.03 12.57 4.81
N PRO A 41 -1.06 12.81 5.57
CA PRO A 41 -2.35 12.13 5.37
C PRO A 41 -2.86 12.23 3.92
N ALA A 42 -2.57 13.34 3.23
CA ALA A 42 -2.90 13.50 1.81
C ALA A 42 -2.13 12.50 0.92
N ALA A 43 -0.81 12.36 1.12
CA ALA A 43 -0.01 11.41 0.38
C ALA A 43 -0.48 9.97 0.64
N HIS A 44 -0.79 9.64 1.89
CA HIS A 44 -1.36 8.35 2.26
C HIS A 44 -2.65 8.05 1.50
N ARG A 45 -3.62 8.97 1.49
CA ARG A 45 -4.90 8.81 0.78
C ARG A 45 -4.71 8.65 -0.73
N ILE A 46 -3.91 9.51 -1.35
CA ILE A 46 -3.66 9.45 -2.80
C ILE A 46 -3.03 8.11 -3.19
N TYR A 47 -2.03 7.64 -2.43
CA TYR A 47 -1.42 6.34 -2.73
C TYR A 47 -2.37 5.16 -2.46
N ALA A 48 -3.31 5.30 -1.50
CA ALA A 48 -4.32 4.28 -1.25
C ALA A 48 -5.34 4.14 -2.41
N GLU A 49 -5.49 5.16 -3.27
CA GLU A 49 -6.36 5.05 -4.46
C GLU A 49 -5.91 3.99 -5.46
N TRP A 50 -4.69 3.45 -5.33
CA TRP A 50 -4.30 2.23 -6.05
C TRP A 50 -5.31 1.09 -5.87
N PHE A 51 -5.87 0.92 -4.66
CA PHE A 51 -6.88 -0.11 -4.41
C PHE A 51 -8.18 0.16 -5.19
N THR A 52 -8.59 1.43 -5.27
CA THR A 52 -9.73 1.86 -6.09
C THR A 52 -9.49 1.51 -7.57
N LEU A 53 -8.30 1.85 -8.09
CA LEU A 53 -7.93 1.52 -9.47
C LEU A 53 -7.90 0.02 -9.73
N ARG A 54 -7.39 -0.78 -8.79
CA ARG A 54 -7.44 -2.25 -8.86
C ARG A 54 -8.88 -2.74 -8.96
N ASP A 55 -9.78 -2.21 -8.13
CA ASP A 55 -11.17 -2.67 -8.09
C ASP A 55 -11.90 -2.38 -9.41
N LEU A 56 -11.54 -1.31 -10.12
CA LEU A 56 -12.07 -1.02 -11.46
C LEU A 56 -11.67 -2.06 -12.52
N LEU A 57 -10.60 -2.83 -12.31
CA LEU A 57 -10.16 -3.88 -13.24
C LEU A 57 -10.87 -5.22 -13.02
N LYS A 58 -11.45 -5.44 -11.83
CA LYS A 58 -12.08 -6.72 -11.44
C LYS A 58 -13.21 -7.22 -12.35
N PRO A 59 -14.03 -6.37 -13.01
CA PRO A 59 -15.03 -6.86 -13.97
C PRO A 59 -14.42 -7.56 -15.19
N THR A 60 -13.16 -7.28 -15.50
CA THR A 60 -12.48 -7.75 -16.72
C THR A 60 -11.33 -8.72 -16.43
N LEU A 61 -10.65 -8.55 -15.30
CA LEU A 61 -9.48 -9.34 -14.91
C LEU A 61 -9.68 -9.95 -13.53
N ASP A 62 -9.30 -11.22 -13.36
CA ASP A 62 -9.23 -11.83 -12.05
C ASP A 62 -8.06 -11.27 -11.22
N ASP A 63 -8.09 -11.55 -9.92
CA ASP A 63 -7.07 -11.06 -8.99
C ASP A 63 -5.66 -11.55 -9.37
N ARG A 64 -5.56 -12.79 -9.87
CA ARG A 64 -4.29 -13.38 -10.28
C ARG A 64 -3.68 -12.62 -11.47
N ALA A 65 -4.46 -12.31 -12.50
CA ALA A 65 -4.02 -11.55 -13.66
C ALA A 65 -3.56 -10.14 -13.27
N ILE A 66 -4.31 -9.48 -12.37
CA ILE A 66 -3.92 -8.16 -11.83
C ILE A 66 -2.59 -8.25 -11.07
N TRP A 67 -2.39 -9.27 -10.24
CA TRP A 67 -1.15 -9.46 -9.49
C TRP A 67 0.04 -9.79 -10.39
N LEU A 68 -0.16 -10.61 -11.43
CA LEU A 68 0.87 -10.91 -12.42
C LEU A 68 1.31 -9.65 -13.18
N LEU A 69 0.36 -8.84 -13.63
CA LEU A 69 0.67 -7.55 -14.28
C LEU A 69 1.45 -6.63 -13.34
N SER A 70 1.00 -6.51 -12.09
CA SER A 70 1.64 -5.67 -11.08
C SER A 70 3.06 -6.16 -10.75
N MET A 71 3.27 -7.48 -10.71
CA MET A 71 4.58 -8.09 -10.52
C MET A 71 5.51 -7.80 -11.71
N ALA A 72 5.04 -7.98 -12.95
CA ALA A 72 5.84 -7.71 -14.15
C ALA A 72 6.31 -6.25 -14.23
N ILE A 73 5.44 -5.29 -13.88
CA ILE A 73 5.81 -3.88 -13.76
C ILE A 73 6.88 -3.70 -12.68
N SER A 74 6.68 -4.29 -11.51
CA SER A 74 7.60 -4.18 -10.37
C SER A 74 8.98 -4.76 -10.67
N GLU A 75 9.05 -5.91 -11.36
CA GLU A 75 10.30 -6.53 -11.79
C GLU A 75 11.02 -5.67 -12.82
N THR A 76 10.30 -5.14 -13.81
CA THR A 76 10.84 -4.23 -14.83
C THR A 76 11.41 -2.96 -14.21
N MET A 77 10.72 -2.40 -13.22
CA MET A 77 11.15 -1.23 -12.46
C MET A 77 12.19 -1.52 -11.38
N ARG A 78 12.58 -2.81 -11.22
CA ARG A 78 13.53 -3.27 -10.18
C ARG A 78 13.09 -2.85 -8.76
N ALA A 79 11.79 -2.85 -8.52
CA ALA A 79 11.19 -2.48 -7.24
C ALA A 79 11.04 -3.73 -6.34
N GLU A 80 12.06 -4.04 -5.56
CA GLU A 80 12.15 -5.31 -4.80
C GLU A 80 10.99 -5.53 -3.80
N VAL A 81 10.53 -4.47 -3.12
CA VAL A 81 9.45 -4.55 -2.12
C VAL A 81 8.13 -5.03 -2.75
N PRO A 82 7.59 -4.40 -3.80
CA PRO A 82 6.38 -4.92 -4.44
C PRO A 82 6.60 -6.27 -5.14
N VAL A 83 7.79 -6.56 -5.69
CA VAL A 83 8.09 -7.91 -6.24
C VAL A 83 7.90 -8.99 -5.19
N THR A 84 8.49 -8.83 -4.00
CA THR A 84 8.36 -9.81 -2.92
C THR A 84 6.92 -9.92 -2.41
N PHE A 85 6.20 -8.80 -2.35
CA PHE A 85 4.77 -8.79 -2.00
C PHE A 85 3.93 -9.62 -2.99
N PHE A 86 4.05 -9.36 -4.28
CA PHE A 86 3.25 -10.06 -5.29
C PHE A 86 3.65 -11.52 -5.46
N ARG A 87 4.93 -11.87 -5.33
CA ARG A 87 5.35 -13.28 -5.30
C ARG A 87 4.65 -14.06 -4.20
N ARG A 88 4.55 -13.49 -2.99
CA ARG A 88 3.82 -14.11 -1.88
C ARG A 88 2.33 -14.22 -2.21
N ALA A 89 1.71 -13.13 -2.66
CA ALA A 89 0.29 -13.13 -3.03
C ALA A 89 -0.07 -14.12 -4.14
N LEU A 90 0.88 -14.50 -5.01
CA LEU A 90 0.67 -15.46 -6.09
C LEU A 90 0.91 -16.93 -5.71
N MET A 91 1.52 -17.19 -4.55
CA MET A 91 1.77 -18.53 -3.99
C MET A 91 0.68 -18.97 -3.00
N ASP A 92 0.13 -18.01 -2.26
CA ASP A 92 -1.03 -18.19 -1.37
C ASP A 92 -2.32 -18.35 -2.20
#